data_AF-A0AA96SDB4-F1
#
_entry.id   AF-A0AA96SDB4-F1
#
_cell.length_a   1.000
_cell.length_b   1.000
_cell.length_c   1.000
_cell.angle_alpha   90.00
_cell.angle_beta   90.00
_cell.angle_gamma   90.00
#
_symmetry.space_group_name_H-M   'P 1'
#
loop_
_entity.id
_entity.type
_entity.pdbx_description
1 polymer ?
#
loop_
_entity_poly.entity_id
_entity_poly.type
_entity_poly.pdbx_seq_one_letter_code
_entity_poly.pdbx_strand_id
1 'polypeptide(L)'
;MSIKETGKQFIDATINTFSNPAGTARLLSGAATLARADKAGVTVQQMKQIFPDLQNQSDEQVVGFISISQGLINGDIHIQSTAFGEEQQQEMKLQEARL
;
A
#
# COMPACT_ATOMS: atom_id res chain seq x y z
N MET A 1 17.40 -3.06 -12.69
CA MET A 1 16.74 -2.57 -11.47
C MET A 1 16.28 -3.80 -10.71
N SER A 2 16.82 -4.03 -9.52
CA SER A 2 16.59 -5.29 -8.79
C SER A 2 15.25 -5.22 -8.07
N ILE A 3 14.46 -6.30 -8.12
CA ILE A 3 13.15 -6.44 -7.45
C ILE A 3 13.23 -6.06 -5.94
N LYS A 4 14.43 -6.16 -5.36
CA LYS A 4 14.75 -5.74 -3.98
C LYS A 4 14.63 -4.22 -3.72
N GLU A 5 14.80 -3.37 -4.74
CA GLU A 5 14.71 -1.91 -4.59
C GLU A 5 13.26 -1.41 -4.66
N THR A 6 12.44 -2.03 -5.51
CA THR A 6 11.03 -1.68 -5.69
C THR A 6 10.18 -2.00 -4.44
N GLY A 7 10.51 -3.10 -3.73
CA GLY A 7 9.83 -3.46 -2.49
C GLY A 7 10.10 -2.49 -1.33
N LYS A 8 11.32 -1.96 -1.24
CA LYS A 8 11.72 -1.00 -0.19
C LYS A 8 10.95 0.32 -0.29
N GLN A 9 10.72 0.80 -1.51
CA GLN A 9 9.99 2.04 -1.78
C GLN A 9 8.50 1.95 -1.39
N PHE A 10 7.89 0.77 -1.52
CA PHE A 10 6.49 0.55 -1.13
C PHE A 10 6.30 0.52 0.40
N ILE A 11 7.31 0.02 1.12
CA ILE A 11 7.29 -0.16 2.57
C ILE A 11 7.57 1.17 3.28
N ASP A 12 8.57 1.95 2.84
CA ASP A 12 8.81 3.29 3.40
C ASP A 12 7.62 4.22 3.19
N ALA A 13 6.95 4.12 2.03
CA ALA A 13 5.72 4.86 1.75
C ALA A 13 4.59 4.47 2.73
N THR A 14 4.48 3.19 3.10
CA THR A 14 3.42 2.68 3.99
C THR A 14 3.68 3.01 5.46
N ILE A 15 4.94 2.97 5.93
CA ILE A 15 5.29 3.34 7.32
C ILE A 15 5.20 4.86 7.53
N ASN A 16 5.65 5.69 6.58
CA ASN A 16 5.42 7.14 6.64
C ASN A 16 3.92 7.50 6.56
N THR A 17 3.10 6.63 5.97
CA THR A 17 1.66 6.84 5.89
C THR A 17 1.01 6.80 7.28
N PHE A 18 1.49 5.99 8.23
CA PHE A 18 1.01 6.01 9.62
C PHE A 18 1.47 7.24 10.42
N SER A 19 2.54 7.92 10.01
CA SER A 19 2.99 9.21 10.58
C SER A 19 2.33 10.43 9.92
N ASN A 20 1.59 10.23 8.83
CA ASN A 20 0.89 11.28 8.07
C ASN A 20 -0.62 10.94 7.94
N PRO A 21 -1.45 11.41 8.88
CA PRO A 21 -2.89 11.15 8.87
C PRO A 21 -3.57 11.57 7.56
N ALA A 22 -3.11 12.66 6.94
CA ALA A 22 -3.64 13.12 5.66
C ALA A 22 -3.27 12.18 4.50
N GLY A 23 -2.07 11.60 4.52
CA GLY A 23 -1.64 10.58 3.57
C GLY A 23 -2.47 9.30 3.68
N THR A 24 -2.70 8.82 4.90
CA THR A 24 -3.56 7.65 5.16
C THR A 24 -5.00 7.91 4.68
N ALA A 25 -5.56 9.07 5.00
CA ALA A 25 -6.91 9.43 4.57
C ALA A 25 -7.04 9.47 3.04
N ARG A 26 -6.02 9.99 2.33
CA ARG A 26 -5.97 10.01 0.85
C ARG A 26 -5.83 8.60 0.26
N LEU A 27 -5.04 7.74 0.89
CA LEU A 27 -4.91 6.34 0.48
C LEU A 27 -6.26 5.62 0.58
N LEU A 28 -6.93 5.73 1.73
CA LEU A 28 -8.23 5.09 1.96
C LEU A 28 -9.33 5.66 1.05
N SER A 29 -9.38 6.98 0.88
CA SER A 29 -10.37 7.62 0.00
C SER A 29 -10.14 7.30 -1.47
N GLY A 30 -8.87 7.26 -1.91
CA GLY A 30 -8.48 6.82 -3.25
C GLY A 30 -8.87 5.37 -3.50
N ALA A 31 -8.50 4.46 -2.59
CA ALA A 31 -8.87 3.05 -2.65
C ALA A 31 -10.40 2.84 -2.73
N ALA A 32 -11.16 3.50 -1.85
CA ALA A 32 -12.61 3.41 -1.85
C ALA A 32 -13.24 3.96 -3.15
N THR A 33 -12.69 5.05 -3.70
CA THR A 33 -13.19 5.66 -4.94
C THR A 33 -12.95 4.75 -6.14
N LEU A 34 -11.72 4.23 -6.29
CA LEU A 34 -11.39 3.32 -7.40
C LEU A 34 -12.13 1.99 -7.28
N ALA A 35 -12.29 1.45 -6.08
CA ALA A 35 -13.09 0.24 -5.85
C ALA A 35 -14.56 0.41 -6.23
N ARG A 36 -15.14 1.62 -6.03
CA ARG A 36 -16.51 1.90 -6.50
C ARG A 36 -16.59 1.99 -8.01
N ALA A 37 -15.62 2.64 -8.65
CA ALA A 37 -15.55 2.74 -10.10
C ALA A 37 -15.41 1.33 -10.74
N ASP A 38 -14.57 0.48 -10.17
CA ASP A 38 -14.38 -0.92 -10.58
C ASP A 38 -15.68 -1.74 -10.43
N LYS A 39 -16.35 -1.64 -9.27
CA LYS A 39 -17.67 -2.25 -9.06
C LYS A 39 -18.76 -1.75 -9.99
N ALA A 40 -18.64 -0.53 -10.50
CA ALA A 40 -19.55 0.05 -11.49
C ALA A 40 -19.21 -0.38 -12.95
N GLY A 41 -18.21 -1.24 -13.14
CA GLY A 41 -17.77 -1.69 -14.45
C GLY A 41 -16.97 -0.65 -15.24
N VAL A 42 -16.45 0.39 -14.56
CA VAL A 42 -15.59 1.39 -15.19
C VAL A 42 -14.23 0.74 -15.46
N THR A 43 -13.78 0.80 -16.70
CA THR A 43 -12.47 0.28 -17.09
C THR A 43 -11.35 1.18 -16.59
N VAL A 44 -10.14 0.64 -16.43
CA VAL A 44 -8.96 1.43 -16.03
C VAL A 44 -8.69 2.59 -17.00
N GLN A 45 -8.88 2.38 -18.31
CA GLN A 45 -8.76 3.43 -19.31
C GLN A 45 -9.74 4.58 -19.06
N GLN A 46 -11.00 4.28 -18.72
CA GLN A 46 -11.98 5.29 -18.33
C GLN A 46 -11.63 5.96 -17.00
N MET A 47 -11.13 5.21 -16.02
CA MET A 47 -10.65 5.78 -14.76
C MET A 47 -9.52 6.80 -15.00
N LYS A 48 -8.59 6.54 -15.92
CA LYS A 48 -7.51 7.48 -16.29
C LYS A 48 -8.00 8.75 -16.99
N GLN A 49 -9.17 8.67 -17.64
CA GLN A 49 -9.83 9.85 -18.21
C GLN A 49 -10.53 10.69 -17.14
N ILE A 50 -11.12 10.04 -16.13
CA ILE A 50 -11.85 10.70 -15.04
C ILE A 50 -10.88 11.26 -13.98
N PHE A 51 -9.82 10.52 -13.68
CA PHE A 51 -8.83 10.81 -12.66
C PHE A 51 -7.46 11.09 -13.31
N PRO A 52 -7.11 12.36 -13.54
CA PRO A 52 -5.88 12.71 -14.25
C PRO A 52 -4.62 12.22 -13.52
N ASP A 53 -4.66 12.08 -12.20
CA ASP A 53 -3.55 11.57 -11.40
C ASP A 53 -3.16 10.11 -11.74
N LEU A 54 -4.07 9.34 -12.35
CA LEU A 54 -3.80 7.97 -12.79
C LEU A 54 -3.16 7.90 -14.18
N GLN A 55 -3.13 8.99 -14.95
CA GLN A 55 -2.64 8.98 -16.33
C GLN A 55 -1.17 8.56 -16.44
N ASN A 56 -0.37 8.89 -15.42
CA ASN A 56 1.05 8.54 -15.34
C ASN A 56 1.30 7.12 -14.80
N GLN A 57 0.25 6.40 -14.39
CA GLN A 57 0.36 5.03 -13.89
C GLN A 57 0.10 4.03 -15.02
N SER A 58 0.79 2.90 -15.00
CA SER A 58 0.49 1.78 -15.89
C SER A 58 -0.85 1.16 -15.51
N ASP A 59 -1.51 0.53 -16.47
CA ASP A 59 -2.82 -0.09 -16.22
C ASP A 59 -2.67 -1.22 -15.19
N GLU A 60 -1.58 -1.99 -15.23
CA GLU A 60 -1.26 -3.04 -14.26
C GLU A 60 -1.06 -2.48 -12.85
N GLN A 61 -0.46 -1.28 -12.71
CA GLN A 61 -0.31 -0.63 -11.42
C GLN A 61 -1.66 -0.23 -10.83
N VAL A 62 -2.58 0.29 -11.65
CA VAL A 62 -3.93 0.67 -11.22
C VAL A 62 -4.73 -0.57 -10.83
N VAL A 63 -4.73 -1.61 -11.67
CA VAL A 63 -5.40 -2.89 -11.36
C VAL A 63 -4.84 -3.52 -10.09
N GLY A 64 -3.51 -3.57 -9.96
CA GLY A 64 -2.84 -4.11 -8.79
C GLY A 64 -3.21 -3.37 -7.51
N PHE A 65 -3.23 -2.03 -7.55
CA PHE A 65 -3.65 -1.21 -6.41
C PHE A 65 -5.10 -1.49 -6.02
N ILE A 66 -6.03 -1.54 -6.98
CA ILE A 66 -7.46 -1.84 -6.71
C ILE A 66 -7.61 -3.22 -6.09
N SER A 67 -6.98 -4.25 -6.66
CA SER A 67 -7.08 -5.63 -6.19
C SER A 67 -6.52 -5.79 -4.76
N ILE A 68 -5.31 -5.27 -4.51
CA ILE A 68 -4.68 -5.36 -3.18
C ILE A 68 -5.47 -4.56 -2.15
N SER A 69 -5.87 -3.33 -2.47
CA SER A 69 -6.61 -2.49 -1.53
C SER A 69 -7.98 -3.05 -1.18
N GLN A 70 -8.70 -3.62 -2.15
CA GLN A 70 -9.96 -4.32 -1.87
C GLN A 70 -9.74 -5.55 -0.99
N GLY A 71 -8.73 -6.37 -1.27
CA GLY A 71 -8.41 -7.54 -0.45
C GLY A 71 -8.06 -7.16 0.99
N LEU A 72 -7.34 -6.06 1.20
CA LEU A 72 -7.06 -5.52 2.54
C LEU A 72 -8.33 -5.02 3.24
N ILE A 73 -9.19 -4.27 2.55
CA ILE A 73 -10.43 -3.71 3.11
C ILE A 73 -11.43 -4.81 3.48
N ASN A 74 -11.54 -5.84 2.65
CA ASN A 74 -12.45 -6.96 2.88
C ASN A 74 -11.91 -7.98 3.91
N GLY A 75 -10.62 -7.90 4.25
CA GLY A 75 -9.96 -8.84 5.15
C GLY A 75 -9.50 -10.14 4.47
N ASP A 76 -9.61 -10.24 3.14
CA ASP A 76 -9.14 -11.39 2.34
C ASP A 76 -7.61 -11.47 2.30
N ILE A 77 -6.95 -10.31 2.29
CA ILE A 77 -5.50 -10.19 2.35
C ILE A 77 -5.10 -9.79 3.77
N HIS A 78 -4.34 -10.66 4.43
CA HIS A 78 -3.73 -10.38 5.72
C HIS A 78 -2.22 -10.26 5.55
N ILE A 79 -1.70 -9.03 5.54
CA ILE A 79 -0.25 -8.80 5.51
C ILE A 79 0.26 -8.89 6.95
N GLN A 80 0.69 -10.07 7.36
CA GLN A 80 1.33 -10.27 8.65
C GLN A 80 2.80 -9.80 8.61
N SER A 81 3.21 -9.07 9.64
CA SER A 81 4.56 -8.52 9.81
C SER A 81 5.58 -9.60 10.20
N THR A 82 5.68 -10.70 9.46
CA THR A 82 6.77 -11.69 9.66
C THR A 82 8.05 -11.29 8.93
N ALA A 83 7.98 -10.39 7.96
CA ALA A 83 9.15 -9.83 7.27
C ALA A 83 9.95 -8.82 8.11
N PHE A 84 9.44 -8.42 9.28
CA PHE A 84 10.09 -7.47 10.19
C PHE A 84 10.26 -8.01 11.62
N GLY A 85 9.93 -9.28 11.84
CA GLY A 85 10.05 -9.94 13.13
C GLY A 85 11.26 -10.85 13.15
N GLU A 86 12.38 -10.36 13.70
CA GLU A 86 13.31 -11.10 14.57
C GLU A 86 14.54 -10.24 14.93
N GLU A 87 15.02 -9.36 14.03
CA GLU A 87 16.25 -8.60 14.26
C GLU A 87 16.06 -7.39 15.20
N GLN A 88 14.98 -6.60 15.04
CA GLN A 88 14.76 -5.41 15.87
C GLN A 88 14.35 -5.73 17.32
N GLN A 89 13.77 -6.90 17.57
CA GLN A 89 13.41 -7.32 18.94
C GLN A 89 14.58 -7.89 19.73
N GLN A 90 15.63 -8.39 19.06
CA GLN A 90 16.83 -8.90 19.73
C GLN A 90 17.77 -7.76 20.15
N GLU A 91 17.90 -6.69 19.37
CA GLU A 91 18.75 -5.54 19.73
C GLU A 91 18.23 -4.77 20.95
N MET A 92 16.90 -4.62 21.07
CA MET A 92 16.28 -3.94 22.21
C MET A 92 16.47 -4.73 23.52
N LYS A 93 16.33 -6.07 23.46
CA LYS A 93 16.59 -6.96 24.60
C LYS A 93 18.08 -6.99 24.99
N LEU A 94 19.00 -6.85 24.04
CA LEU A 94 20.44 -6.81 24.31
C LEU A 94 20.89 -5.48 24.93
N GLN A 95 20.18 -4.38 24.67
CA GLN A 95 20.42 -3.08 25.30
C GLN A 95 19.88 -3.03 26.73
N GLU A 96 18.70 -3.59 27.00
CA GLU A 96 18.17 -3.67 28.37
C GLU A 96 18.98 -4.61 29.28
N ALA A 97 19.62 -5.64 28.72
CA ALA A 97 20.51 -6.53 29.47
C ALA A 97 21.91 -5.92 29.76
N ARG A 98 22.20 -4.71 29.29
CA ARG A 98 23.46 -3.98 29.51
C ARG A 98 23.31 -2.72 30.36
N LEU A 99 22.12 -2.47 30.90
CA LEU A 99 21.84 -1.47 31.95
C LEU A 99 21.72 -2.15 33.31
#